data_AF-A0AAC9HTQ2-F1
#
_entry.id   AF-A0AAC9HTQ2-F1
#
_cell.length_a   1.000
_cell.length_b   1.000
_cell.length_c   1.000
_cell.angle_alpha   90.00
_cell.angle_beta   90.00
_cell.angle_gamma   90.00
#
_symmetry.space_group_name_H-M   'P 1'
#
loop_
_entity.id
_entity.type
_entity.pdbx_description
1 polymer ?
#
loop_
_entity_poly.entity_id
_entity_poly.type
_entity_poly.pdbx_seq_one_letter_code
_entity_poly.pdbx_strand_id
1 'polypeptide(L)'
;MSGERETATESLLVEQLARPVAGLFLDRHQIAVFTADPIPVDGDQVTALCGAALILGPPPAEVLPGIPATQVADCADCQAVLWTPPEGVNLGAEQVPRILLRRTGAVPVHIVEIGAATAAPTPLVALCGAVFGMEEPVYRVNAGDGVPCTLCLLRSLSDHARHCHRGRAPCTTPRARPALRHDAPGALQAKRACPHPAS
;
A
#
# COMPACT_ATOMS: atom_id res chain seq x y z
N MET A 1 -3.30 -28.48 24.10
CA MET A 1 -4.71 -28.76 23.79
C MET A 1 -5.07 -27.98 22.55
N SER A 2 -5.20 -28.64 21.39
CA SER A 2 -5.69 -28.02 20.16
C SER A 2 -7.21 -27.99 20.23
N GLY A 3 -7.76 -26.94 20.84
CA GLY A 3 -9.18 -26.66 20.72
C GLY A 3 -9.52 -26.43 19.24
N GLU A 4 -10.75 -26.77 18.85
CA GLU A 4 -11.29 -26.44 17.54
C GLU A 4 -11.20 -24.93 17.33
N ARG A 5 -10.53 -24.49 16.25
CA ARG A 5 -10.36 -23.07 15.94
C ARG A 5 -11.62 -22.56 15.25
N GLU A 6 -12.05 -21.37 15.65
CA GLU A 6 -13.12 -20.65 14.95
C GLU A 6 -12.69 -20.38 13.50
N THR A 7 -13.62 -20.56 12.56
CA THR A 7 -13.40 -20.31 11.13
C THR A 7 -14.19 -19.10 10.68
N ALA A 8 -13.62 -18.33 9.75
CA ALA A 8 -14.25 -17.13 9.25
C ALA A 8 -15.47 -17.47 8.39
N THR A 9 -16.62 -16.93 8.73
CA THR A 9 -17.87 -17.11 7.97
C THR A 9 -17.94 -16.21 6.73
N GLU A 10 -17.17 -15.13 6.72
CA GLU A 10 -16.96 -14.22 5.60
C GLU A 10 -15.49 -13.79 5.52
N SER A 11 -15.06 -13.25 4.38
CA SER A 11 -13.69 -12.76 4.23
C SER A 11 -13.53 -11.46 5.02
N LEU A 12 -12.50 -11.39 5.87
CA LEU A 12 -12.26 -10.26 6.77
C LEU A 12 -10.79 -9.85 6.77
N LEU A 13 -10.55 -8.61 7.20
CA LEU A 13 -9.20 -8.07 7.40
C LEU A 13 -8.93 -7.95 8.89
N VAL A 14 -7.85 -8.58 9.34
CA VAL A 14 -7.33 -8.46 10.71
C VAL A 14 -6.18 -7.45 10.70
N GLU A 15 -6.22 -6.49 11.62
CA GLU A 15 -5.13 -5.53 11.80
C GLU A 15 -4.09 -6.07 12.79
N GLN A 16 -2.81 -5.96 12.45
CA GLN A 16 -1.70 -6.23 13.39
C GLN A 16 -0.74 -5.06 13.39
N LEU A 17 -0.40 -4.58 14.59
CA LEU A 17 0.65 -3.57 14.75
C LEU A 17 2.02 -4.26 14.89
N ALA A 18 2.99 -3.78 14.12
CA ALA A 18 4.36 -4.27 14.17
C ALA A 18 5.35 -3.10 14.26
N ARG A 19 6.58 -3.40 14.68
CA ARG A 19 7.68 -2.42 14.61
C ARG A 19 8.02 -2.15 13.15
N PRO A 20 8.23 -0.89 12.76
CA PRO A 20 8.59 -0.58 11.39
C PRO A 20 10.00 -1.09 11.09
N VAL A 21 10.28 -1.36 9.81
CA VAL A 21 11.67 -1.62 9.36
C VAL A 21 12.55 -0.40 9.61
N ALA A 22 11.99 0.80 9.48
CA ALA A 22 12.63 2.06 9.83
C ALA A 22 11.57 3.11 10.23
N GLY A 23 11.86 3.92 11.26
CA GLY A 23 10.99 5.01 11.70
C GLY A 23 10.61 4.93 13.18
N LEU A 24 9.67 5.79 13.58
CA LEU A 24 9.18 5.93 14.97
C LEU A 24 7.69 5.63 15.12
N PHE A 25 7.03 5.18 14.05
CA PHE A 25 5.60 4.86 14.02
C PHE A 25 5.46 3.34 13.93
N LEU A 26 4.55 2.73 14.69
CA LEU A 26 4.19 1.34 14.43
C LEU A 26 3.52 1.24 13.07
N ASP A 27 3.90 0.23 12.31
CA ASP A 27 3.25 -0.09 11.05
C ASP A 27 2.02 -0.95 11.34
N ARG A 28 0.86 -0.50 10.86
CA ARG A 28 -0.39 -1.27 10.87
C ARG A 28 -0.47 -2.08 9.59
N HIS A 29 -0.28 -3.38 9.75
CA HIS A 29 -0.41 -4.35 8.68
C HIS A 29 -1.83 -4.93 8.65
N GLN A 30 -2.24 -5.36 7.46
CA GLN A 30 -3.55 -5.95 7.19
C GLN A 30 -3.33 -7.42 6.81
N ILE A 31 -4.02 -8.34 7.49
CA ILE A 31 -4.01 -9.77 7.21
C ILE A 31 -5.36 -10.13 6.62
N ALA A 32 -5.37 -10.72 5.41
CA ALA A 32 -6.58 -11.27 4.84
C ALA A 32 -6.86 -12.67 5.40
N VAL A 33 -8.07 -12.86 5.90
CA VAL A 33 -8.60 -14.17 6.29
C VAL A 33 -9.79 -14.43 5.38
N PHE A 34 -9.72 -15.50 4.58
CA PHE A 34 -10.78 -15.81 3.63
C PHE A 34 -11.86 -16.66 4.28
N THR A 35 -13.03 -16.72 3.63
CA THR A 35 -14.13 -17.56 4.08
C THR A 35 -13.68 -19.02 4.24
N ALA A 36 -14.07 -19.63 5.36
CA ALA A 36 -13.72 -20.97 5.81
C ALA A 36 -12.27 -21.18 6.29
N ASP A 37 -11.41 -20.16 6.25
CA ASP A 37 -10.09 -20.21 6.88
C ASP A 37 -10.21 -20.06 8.41
N PRO A 38 -9.32 -20.68 9.20
CA PRO A 38 -9.28 -20.46 10.64
C PRO A 38 -8.92 -19.00 10.95
N ILE A 39 -9.67 -18.38 11.86
CA ILE A 39 -9.36 -17.03 12.34
C ILE A 39 -8.06 -17.12 13.16
N PRO A 40 -7.02 -16.37 12.79
CA PRO A 40 -5.74 -16.45 13.48
C PRO A 40 -5.87 -15.80 14.87
N VAL A 41 -5.19 -16.38 15.86
CA VAL A 41 -5.23 -15.95 17.26
C VAL A 41 -3.86 -15.47 17.72
N ASP A 42 -3.79 -14.81 18.88
CA ASP A 42 -2.54 -14.38 19.48
C ASP A 42 -1.51 -15.52 19.57
N GLY A 43 -0.28 -15.22 19.14
CA GLY A 43 0.83 -16.16 19.03
C GLY A 43 0.93 -16.87 17.68
N ASP A 44 -0.09 -16.83 16.82
CA ASP A 44 -0.02 -17.39 15.48
C ASP A 44 0.96 -16.59 14.60
N GLN A 45 1.72 -17.31 13.77
CA GLN A 45 2.53 -16.71 12.72
C GLN A 45 1.67 -16.52 11.46
N VAL A 46 1.59 -15.30 10.97
CA VAL A 46 0.75 -14.91 9.83
C VAL A 46 1.56 -14.15 8.80
N THR A 47 1.02 -14.05 7.58
CA THR A 47 1.59 -13.22 6.52
C THR A 47 0.62 -12.09 6.21
N ALA A 48 1.09 -10.85 6.30
CA ALA A 48 0.31 -9.67 5.93
C ALA A 48 0.14 -9.56 4.41
N LEU A 49 -0.79 -8.72 3.95
CA LEU A 49 -1.01 -8.44 2.52
C LEU A 49 0.23 -7.95 1.78
N CYS A 50 1.13 -7.23 2.47
CA CYS A 50 2.41 -6.80 1.90
C CYS A 50 3.48 -7.90 1.82
N GLY A 51 3.17 -9.12 2.29
CA GLY A 51 4.10 -10.26 2.34
C GLY A 51 4.97 -10.32 3.60
N ALA A 52 4.85 -9.37 4.52
CA ALA A 52 5.58 -9.40 5.79
C ALA A 52 5.11 -10.55 6.69
N ALA A 53 6.04 -11.31 7.25
CA ALA A 53 5.75 -12.33 8.27
C ALA A 53 5.63 -11.68 9.65
N LEU A 54 4.53 -11.93 10.35
CA LEU A 54 4.19 -11.32 11.64
C LEU A 54 3.80 -12.39 12.66
N ILE A 55 3.88 -12.05 13.94
CA ILE A 55 3.29 -12.82 15.02
C ILE A 55 2.11 -12.00 15.53
N LEU A 56 0.91 -12.58 15.54
CA LEU A 56 -0.26 -11.91 16.10
C LEU A 56 -0.13 -11.77 17.61
N GLY A 57 -0.60 -10.64 18.12
CA GLY A 57 -0.58 -10.38 19.55
C GLY A 57 -0.72 -8.91 19.90
N PRO A 58 -0.53 -8.57 21.19
CA PRO A 58 -0.64 -7.20 21.64
C PRO A 58 0.37 -6.30 20.93
N PRO A 59 0.03 -5.03 20.70
CA PRO A 59 0.92 -4.09 20.04
C PRO A 59 2.20 -3.88 20.86
N PRO A 60 3.36 -3.68 20.21
CA PRO A 60 4.60 -3.38 20.93
C PRO A 60 4.46 -2.11 21.76
N ALA A 61 4.87 -2.15 23.03
CA ALA A 61 4.85 -0.97 23.92
C ALA A 61 5.88 0.10 23.51
N GLU A 62 6.96 -0.32 22.87
CA GLU A 62 8.08 0.54 22.45
C GLU A 62 8.47 0.23 21.00
N VAL A 63 8.74 1.28 20.22
CA VAL A 63 9.26 1.18 18.85
C VAL A 63 10.77 0.94 18.83
N LEU A 64 11.48 1.56 19.79
CA LEU A 64 12.90 1.42 20.06
C LEU A 64 13.10 1.44 21.58
N PRO A 65 14.20 0.89 22.12
CA PRO A 65 14.45 0.87 23.56
C PRO A 65 14.30 2.26 24.20
N GLY A 66 13.35 2.41 25.11
CA GLY A 66 13.04 3.66 25.81
C GLY A 66 12.22 4.68 25.01
N ILE A 67 11.78 4.35 23.80
CA ILE A 67 10.90 5.20 22.98
C ILE A 67 9.50 4.58 22.93
N PRO A 68 8.50 5.17 23.60
CA PRO A 68 7.16 4.61 23.67
C PRO A 68 6.47 4.65 22.30
N ALA A 69 5.78 3.57 21.97
CA ALA A 69 5.05 3.40 20.72
C ALA A 69 3.70 4.13 20.76
N THR A 70 3.75 5.47 20.75
CA THR A 70 2.55 6.32 20.88
C THR A 70 1.85 6.60 19.55
N GLN A 71 2.51 6.31 18.43
CA GLN A 71 2.03 6.66 17.10
C GLN A 71 1.96 5.43 16.20
N VAL A 72 0.96 5.42 15.33
CA VAL A 72 0.66 4.33 14.39
C VAL A 72 0.46 4.93 13.01
N ALA A 73 1.01 4.28 11.99
CA ALA A 73 0.79 4.58 10.58
C ALA A 73 0.34 3.32 9.85
N ASP A 74 -0.44 3.47 8.78
CA ASP A 74 -0.79 2.33 7.93
C ASP A 74 0.43 1.90 7.10
N CYS A 75 0.67 0.59 7.00
CA CYS A 75 1.72 0.06 6.15
C CYS A 75 1.44 0.46 4.69
N ALA A 76 2.34 1.22 4.08
CA ALA A 76 2.16 1.76 2.73
C ALA A 76 1.95 0.65 1.68
N ASP A 77 2.62 -0.49 1.83
CA ASP A 77 2.48 -1.63 0.92
C ASP A 77 1.14 -2.35 1.10
N CYS A 78 0.66 -2.52 2.35
CA CYS A 78 -0.70 -3.03 2.59
C CYS A 78 -1.75 -2.09 2.01
N GLN A 79 -1.58 -0.78 2.15
CA GLN A 79 -2.47 0.23 1.57
C GLN A 79 -2.44 0.19 0.04
N ALA A 80 -1.29 -0.05 -0.57
CA ALA A 80 -1.19 -0.20 -2.03
C ALA A 80 -1.96 -1.42 -2.55
N VAL A 81 -1.98 -2.53 -1.80
CA VAL A 81 -2.78 -3.72 -2.14
C VAL A 81 -4.27 -3.48 -1.95
N LEU A 82 -4.65 -2.79 -0.86
CA LEU A 82 -6.05 -2.47 -0.56
C LEU A 82 -6.62 -1.31 -1.38
N TRP A 83 -5.77 -0.59 -2.12
CA TRP A 83 -6.19 0.54 -2.92
C TRP A 83 -7.10 0.08 -4.06
N THR A 84 -8.41 0.19 -3.84
CA THR A 84 -9.39 0.11 -4.92
C THR A 84 -9.44 1.49 -5.59
N PRO A 85 -9.14 1.61 -6.89
CA PRO A 85 -9.36 2.86 -7.59
C PRO A 85 -10.85 3.22 -7.47
N PRO A 86 -11.20 4.50 -7.22
CA PRO A 86 -12.61 4.86 -7.03
C PRO A 86 -13.42 4.44 -8.24
N GLU A 87 -14.57 3.80 -8.01
CA GLU A 87 -15.51 3.46 -9.08
C GLU A 87 -15.86 4.74 -9.86
N GLY A 88 -15.67 4.72 -11.18
CA GLY A 88 -15.86 5.90 -12.03
C GLY A 88 -14.64 6.78 -12.22
N VAL A 89 -13.49 6.47 -11.61
CA VAL A 89 -12.20 6.86 -12.21
C VAL A 89 -12.02 5.98 -13.43
N ASN A 90 -12.65 6.43 -14.52
CA ASN A 90 -12.13 6.16 -15.84
C ASN A 90 -10.69 6.67 -15.75
N LEU A 91 -9.72 5.76 -15.60
CA LEU A 91 -8.32 6.07 -15.86
C LEU A 91 -8.28 6.42 -17.34
N GLY A 92 -8.74 7.61 -17.69
CA GLY A 92 -9.00 8.11 -19.05
C GLY A 92 -7.72 8.41 -19.82
N ALA A 93 -6.61 7.80 -19.41
CA ALA A 93 -5.50 7.55 -20.28
C ALA A 93 -5.72 6.14 -20.81
N GLU A 94 -5.85 5.98 -22.12
CA GLU A 94 -5.65 4.68 -22.77
C GLU A 94 -4.50 3.97 -22.03
N GLN A 95 -4.81 2.95 -21.24
CA GLN A 95 -3.76 2.21 -20.55
C GLN A 95 -2.99 1.54 -21.66
N VAL A 96 -1.85 2.11 -22.05
CA VAL A 96 -1.01 1.55 -23.10
C VAL A 96 -0.61 0.17 -22.60
N PRO A 97 -1.07 -0.92 -23.24
CA PRO A 97 -0.73 -2.27 -22.82
C PRO A 97 0.77 -2.43 -22.65
N ARG A 98 1.20 -2.92 -21.48
CA ARG A 98 2.62 -3.14 -21.17
C ARG A 98 2.93 -4.63 -21.16
N ILE A 99 4.03 -5.00 -21.81
CA ILE A 99 4.59 -6.34 -21.74
C ILE A 99 5.95 -6.26 -21.02
N LEU A 100 6.18 -7.18 -20.11
CA LEU A 100 7.46 -7.37 -19.44
C LEU A 100 8.25 -8.44 -20.20
N LEU A 101 9.42 -8.08 -20.71
CA LEU A 101 10.29 -8.95 -21.48
C LEU A 101 11.65 -9.14 -20.80
N ARG A 102 12.23 -10.32 -20.98
CA ARG A 102 13.56 -10.65 -20.48
C ARG A 102 14.29 -11.51 -21.51
N ARG A 103 15.58 -11.23 -21.74
CA ARG A 103 16.42 -12.09 -22.58
C ARG A 103 16.68 -13.42 -21.88
N THR A 104 16.85 -14.48 -22.66
CA THR A 104 17.25 -15.79 -22.11
C THR A 104 18.55 -15.67 -21.31
N GLY A 105 18.53 -16.12 -20.05
CA GLY A 105 19.68 -16.06 -19.14
C GLY A 105 19.98 -14.67 -18.55
N ALA A 106 19.22 -13.64 -18.89
CA ALA A 106 19.38 -12.30 -18.30
C ALA A 106 18.48 -12.13 -17.07
N VAL A 107 18.96 -11.39 -16.07
CA VAL A 107 18.18 -10.98 -14.89
C VAL A 107 17.25 -9.78 -15.14
N PRO A 108 17.67 -8.69 -15.82
CA PRO A 108 16.85 -7.48 -15.92
C PRO A 108 15.59 -7.70 -16.77
N VAL A 109 14.46 -7.20 -16.25
CA VAL A 109 13.19 -7.16 -16.97
C VAL A 109 13.03 -5.81 -17.68
N HIS A 110 12.54 -5.82 -18.91
CA HIS A 110 12.33 -4.64 -19.72
C HIS A 110 10.84 -4.43 -19.96
N ILE A 111 10.37 -3.19 -19.84
CA ILE A 111 8.97 -2.82 -20.06
C ILE A 111 8.84 -2.36 -21.51
N VAL A 112 7.99 -3.04 -22.28
CA VAL A 112 7.62 -2.66 -23.64
C VAL A 112 6.19 -2.16 -23.61
N GLU A 113 5.97 -0.98 -24.18
CA GLU A 113 4.63 -0.42 -24.39
C GLU A 113 4.17 -0.80 -25.80
N ILE A 114 3.02 -1.45 -25.90
CA ILE A 114 2.41 -1.86 -27.16
C ILE A 114 1.18 -0.99 -27.34
N GLY A 115 1.16 -0.16 -28.38
CA GLY A 115 -0.05 0.62 -28.69
C GLY A 115 -1.24 -0.30 -28.94
N ALA A 116 -2.47 0.22 -28.85
CA ALA A 116 -3.71 -0.53 -29.08
C ALA A 116 -3.89 -1.08 -30.52
N ALA A 117 -2.84 -1.02 -31.35
CA ALA A 117 -2.83 -1.57 -32.70
C ALA A 117 -2.91 -3.10 -32.67
N THR A 118 -3.61 -3.66 -33.66
CA THR A 118 -3.88 -5.11 -33.82
C THR A 118 -2.65 -5.97 -34.09
N ALA A 119 -1.49 -5.38 -34.40
CA ALA A 119 -0.22 -6.07 -34.57
C ALA A 119 0.88 -5.39 -33.75
N ALA A 120 1.60 -6.17 -32.93
CA ALA A 120 2.73 -5.66 -32.18
C ALA A 120 3.86 -5.23 -33.14
N PRO A 121 4.44 -4.04 -32.97
CA PRO A 121 5.54 -3.58 -33.83
C PRO A 121 6.75 -4.51 -33.67
N THR A 122 7.41 -4.79 -34.79
CA THR A 122 8.68 -5.52 -34.82
C THR A 122 9.74 -4.63 -35.48
N PRO A 123 10.89 -4.38 -34.81
CA PRO A 123 11.29 -4.90 -33.51
C PRO A 123 10.54 -4.27 -32.32
N LEU A 124 10.49 -4.98 -31.19
CA LEU A 124 9.92 -4.44 -29.94
C LEU A 124 10.98 -3.55 -29.28
N VAL A 125 10.57 -2.35 -28.86
CA VAL A 125 11.47 -1.39 -28.20
C VAL A 125 10.99 -1.16 -26.79
N ALA A 126 11.83 -1.48 -25.81
CA ALA A 126 11.53 -1.22 -24.40
C ALA A 126 11.71 0.24 -24.04
N LEU A 127 11.10 0.65 -22.93
CA LEU A 127 11.22 2.00 -22.37
C LEU A 127 12.67 2.42 -22.18
N CYS A 128 13.59 1.51 -21.81
CA CYS A 128 15.01 1.84 -21.68
C CYS A 128 15.76 2.00 -23.01
N GLY A 129 15.11 1.76 -24.16
CA GLY A 129 15.71 1.78 -25.49
C GLY A 129 16.27 0.43 -25.95
N ALA A 130 16.16 -0.63 -25.14
CA ALA A 130 16.54 -1.97 -25.57
C ALA A 130 15.64 -2.44 -26.72
N VAL A 131 16.26 -2.98 -27.77
CA VAL A 131 15.59 -3.48 -28.97
C VAL A 131 15.58 -5.01 -28.93
N PHE A 132 14.42 -5.61 -29.16
CA PHE A 132 14.22 -7.05 -29.24
C PHE A 132 13.81 -7.43 -30.67
N GLY A 133 14.67 -8.21 -31.34
CA GLY A 133 14.42 -8.71 -32.70
C GLY A 133 13.45 -9.90 -32.73
N MET A 134 12.91 -10.22 -33.90
CA MET A 134 11.99 -11.37 -34.07
C MET A 134 12.67 -12.72 -33.83
N GLU A 135 13.97 -12.83 -34.11
CA GLU A 135 14.74 -14.07 -33.98
C GLU A 135 15.45 -14.19 -32.63
N GLU A 136 15.30 -13.18 -31.75
CA GLU A 136 15.94 -13.18 -30.44
C GLU A 136 15.08 -13.95 -29.43
N PRO A 137 15.64 -14.93 -28.70
CA PRO A 137 14.88 -15.69 -27.71
C PRO A 137 14.56 -14.81 -26.49
N VAL A 138 13.32 -14.34 -26.44
CA VAL A 138 12.76 -13.50 -25.37
C VAL A 138 11.70 -14.24 -24.58
N TYR A 139 11.71 -14.05 -23.26
CA TYR A 139 10.67 -14.53 -22.36
C TYR A 139 9.76 -13.40 -21.95
N ARG A 140 8.45 -13.64 -22.06
CA ARG A 140 7.44 -12.81 -21.38
C ARG A 140 7.44 -13.15 -19.91
N VAL A 141 7.45 -12.11 -19.08
CA VAL A 141 7.47 -12.21 -17.61
C VAL A 141 6.11 -11.76 -17.09
N ASN A 142 5.56 -12.44 -16.09
CA ASN A 142 4.31 -11.98 -15.46
C ASN A 142 4.59 -10.80 -14.52
N ALA A 143 3.55 -10.04 -14.19
CA ALA A 143 3.67 -9.04 -13.15
C ALA A 143 4.08 -9.71 -11.82
N GLY A 144 5.13 -9.20 -11.18
CA GLY A 144 5.72 -9.77 -9.97
C GLY A 144 6.93 -10.67 -10.19
N ASP A 145 7.14 -11.23 -11.39
CA ASP A 145 8.19 -12.22 -11.68
C ASP A 145 9.55 -11.61 -12.09
N GLY A 146 9.96 -10.53 -11.43
CA GLY A 146 11.27 -9.91 -11.62
C GLY A 146 11.24 -8.39 -11.46
N VAL A 147 12.44 -7.79 -11.37
CA VAL A 147 12.60 -6.35 -11.19
C VAL A 147 12.84 -5.69 -12.55
N PRO A 148 12.03 -4.70 -12.96
CA PRO A 148 12.32 -3.91 -14.15
C PRO A 148 13.71 -3.27 -14.05
N CYS A 149 14.45 -3.23 -15.15
CA CYS A 149 15.70 -2.48 -15.17
C CYS A 149 15.44 -1.02 -14.76
N THR A 150 16.41 -0.41 -14.08
CA THR A 150 16.26 0.92 -13.46
C THR A 150 15.74 1.96 -14.45
N LEU A 151 16.19 1.92 -15.71
CA LEU A 151 15.74 2.87 -16.74
C LEU A 151 14.27 2.67 -17.13
N CYS A 152 13.81 1.42 -17.28
CA CYS A 152 12.40 1.13 -17.55
C CYS A 152 11.52 1.55 -16.37
N LEU A 153 11.98 1.28 -15.14
CA LEU A 153 11.28 1.69 -13.92
C LEU A 153 11.12 3.22 -13.86
N LEU A 154 12.22 3.96 -13.99
CA LEU A 154 12.21 5.44 -13.92
C LEU A 154 11.34 6.08 -15.00
N ARG A 155 11.40 5.56 -16.24
CA ARG A 155 10.57 6.08 -17.34
C ARG A 155 9.08 5.74 -17.14
N SER A 156 8.77 4.53 -16.70
CA SER A 156 7.39 4.10 -16.40
C SER A 156 6.73 4.98 -15.32
N LEU A 157 7.49 5.36 -14.28
CA LEU A 157 7.04 6.27 -13.23
C LEU A 157 6.88 7.71 -13.73
N SER A 158 7.82 8.18 -14.58
CA SER A 158 7.77 9.52 -15.16
C SER A 158 6.58 9.72 -16.09
N ASP A 159 6.23 8.71 -16.88
CA ASP A 159 5.03 8.76 -17.72
C ASP A 159 3.76 8.81 -16.89
N HIS A 160 3.73 8.11 -15.77
CA HIS A 160 2.60 8.20 -14.83
C HIS A 160 2.42 9.64 -14.30
N ALA A 161 3.52 10.28 -13.89
CA ALA A 161 3.49 11.67 -13.44
C ALA A 161 3.04 12.65 -14.54
N ARG A 162 3.43 12.43 -15.80
CA ARG A 162 3.02 13.27 -16.94
C ARG A 162 1.53 13.16 -17.27
N HIS A 163 0.93 11.97 -17.11
CA HIS A 163 -0.50 11.78 -17.33
C HIS A 163 -1.34 12.49 -16.27
N CYS A 164 -0.88 12.52 -15.01
CA CYS A 164 -1.51 13.31 -13.96
C CYS A 164 -1.55 14.82 -14.26
N HIS A 165 -0.54 15.36 -14.94
CA HIS A 165 -0.47 16.79 -15.26
C HIS A 165 -1.31 17.21 -16.48
N ARG A 166 -1.58 16.30 -17.42
CA ARG A 166 -2.34 16.63 -18.65
C ARG A 166 -3.85 16.40 -18.51
N GLY A 167 -4.28 15.56 -17.57
CA GLY A 167 -5.67 15.49 -17.16
C GLY A 167 -6.05 16.75 -16.40
N ARG A 168 -6.91 17.60 -16.97
CA ARG A 168 -7.38 18.88 -16.39
C ARG A 168 -8.31 18.71 -15.19
N ALA A 169 -8.18 17.61 -14.45
CA ALA A 169 -8.72 17.48 -13.10
C ALA A 169 -7.53 17.68 -12.15
N PRO A 170 -7.52 18.72 -11.30
CA PRO A 170 -6.46 18.89 -10.33
C PRO A 170 -6.37 17.59 -9.53
N CYS A 171 -5.19 16.96 -9.51
CA CYS A 171 -4.88 15.95 -8.53
C CYS A 171 -5.07 16.61 -7.18
N THR A 172 -6.24 16.44 -6.57
CA THR A 172 -6.45 16.83 -5.19
C THR A 172 -5.51 15.95 -4.41
N THR A 173 -4.33 16.48 -4.08
CA THR A 173 -3.52 15.96 -2.98
C THR A 173 -4.50 15.63 -1.86
N PRO A 174 -4.50 14.40 -1.31
CA PRO A 174 -5.35 14.06 -0.19
C PRO A 174 -5.16 15.16 0.84
N ARG A 175 -6.21 15.95 1.04
CA ARG A 175 -6.20 17.12 1.90
C ARG A 175 -5.79 16.58 3.26
N ALA A 176 -4.61 16.96 3.75
CA ALA A 176 -4.15 16.61 5.08
C ALA A 176 -5.34 16.87 6.01
N ARG A 177 -5.86 15.80 6.62
CA ARG A 177 -6.97 15.87 7.56
C ARG A 177 -6.60 16.98 8.55
N PRO A 178 -7.42 18.04 8.71
CA PRO A 178 -7.13 19.02 9.75
C PRO A 178 -7.02 18.25 11.06
N ALA A 179 -5.88 18.39 11.73
CA ALA A 179 -5.66 17.80 13.05
C ALA A 179 -6.89 18.10 13.90
N LEU A 180 -7.55 17.03 14.35
CA LEU A 180 -8.63 17.10 15.33
C LEU A 180 -8.13 17.98 16.48
N ARG A 181 -8.69 19.18 16.59
CA ARG A 181 -8.51 20.03 17.76
C ARG A 181 -9.11 19.24 18.92
N HIS A 182 -8.26 18.78 19.84
CA HIS A 182 -8.72 18.33 21.14
C HIS A 182 -9.25 19.53 21.90
N ASP A 183 -10.58 19.66 21.94
CA ASP A 183 -11.25 20.48 22.93
C ASP A 183 -10.91 19.92 24.32
N ALA A 184 -10.31 20.78 25.14
CA ALA A 184 -9.99 20.47 26.53
C ALA A 184 -11.28 20.27 27.35
N PRO A 185 -11.30 19.32 28.31
CA PRO A 185 -12.46 19.12 29.17
C PRO A 185 -12.65 20.32 30.10
N GLY A 186 -13.89 20.81 30.12
CA GLY A 186 -14.32 21.96 30.90
C GLY A 186 -14.06 21.80 32.40
N ALA A 187 -13.45 22.85 32.97
CA ALA A 187 -13.28 23.02 34.40
C ALA A 187 -14.63 23.17 35.11
N LEU A 188 -14.83 22.41 36.19
CA LEU A 188 -15.93 22.57 37.14
C LEU A 188 -15.97 24.01 37.66
N GLN A 189 -17.06 24.72 37.35
CA GLN A 189 -17.40 26.00 37.96
C GLN A 189 -17.92 25.74 39.39
N ALA A 190 -17.06 25.97 40.39
CA ALA A 190 -17.48 26.05 41.78
C ALA A 190 -18.20 27.38 42.02
N LYS A 191 -19.52 27.31 42.26
CA LYS A 191 -20.33 28.42 42.79
C LYS A 191 -19.75 28.89 44.12
N ARG A 192 -19.11 30.05 44.15
CA ARG A 192 -18.88 30.83 45.38
C ARG A 192 -20.03 31.82 45.53
N ALA A 193 -20.81 31.64 46.60
CA ALA A 193 -21.82 32.60 47.03
C ALA A 193 -21.13 33.85 47.62
N CYS A 194 -21.57 35.04 47.22
CA CYS A 194 -21.25 36.30 47.88
C CYS A 194 -22.23 36.55 49.04
N PRO A 195 -21.79 37.07 50.19
CA PRO A 195 -22.68 37.49 51.26
C PRO A 195 -23.26 38.89 50.96
N HIS A 196 -24.55 39.08 51.23
CA HIS A 196 -25.21 40.38 51.26
C HIS A 196 -24.80 41.16 52.53
N PRO A 197 -24.56 42.48 52.45
CA PRO A 197 -24.53 43.32 53.63
C PRO A 197 -25.96 43.61 54.12
N ALA A 198 -26.14 43.53 55.43
CA ALA A 198 -27.36 43.92 56.13
C ALA A 198 -27.47 45.45 56.20
N SER A 199 -28.71 45.93 56.09
CA SER A 199 -29.17 47.23 56.60
C SER A 199 -30.19 46.99 57.69
#